data_AF-A0A1I8HGT7-F1
#
_entry.id   AF-A0A1I8HGT7-F1
#
_cell.length_a   1.000
_cell.length_b   1.000
_cell.length_c   1.000
_cell.angle_alpha   90.00
_cell.angle_beta   90.00
_cell.angle_gamma   90.00
#
_symmetry.space_group_name_H-M   'P 1'
#
loop_
_entity.id
_entity.type
_entity.pdbx_description
1 polymer ?
#
loop_
_entity_poly.entity_id
_entity_poly.type
_entity_poly.pdbx_seq_one_letter_code
_entity_poly.pdbx_strand_id
1 'polypeptide(L)'
;MNPEEAESSTSLSLESASKELSQRYIDECSGCAQRFSSWSEEEQTHFVESLLQQMTHYQHGRVQAFLAPMLQRDFISALPARGLDHLAEKILAYLDAESLKSAELVCREWRRVVADGLLWKKLIELQVRSDNLWRGLAERKGWLQDLFRPQRGCQPKDNAYYRQLYPRILQDIERIENNWRSGKYRLHKIQCQSEASKGVYCLQYDEDKIVSGLRDNTIKVWDRRTFQCIKVLTGHSGSVLCLQYDENIIISGSSDSTVRVWDVHSGEALNTLYHHCEAVLHLRFAEGLMVTCSKDRSIAVWDMVSPKEITLRRVLVGHRAAVNVVDFDQRYIVSASGDRTIKVWHTTSCEFVRTLSGHKRGIACLQYRDRLVVSGSSDNSIRLWDIETGSCLRVLEGHEELVRCIRFDSKRIVSGAYDGKIKVWDLPAALDPRSSPAAMCVGTLVEHTGRVFRLQFDEFQIVSSSHDDTILVWDFLAEDDDGSETGGAAGGGGGGGGGGGDDDDDDDKSGRGAAGKFNPVGGNFIAGGDEDDADVD
;
A
#
# COMPACT_ATOMS: atom_id res chain seq x y z
N MET A 1 -50.34 -26.80 12.04
CA MET A 1 -51.13 -27.51 11.02
C MET A 1 -50.32 -28.74 10.61
N ASN A 2 -51.01 -29.87 10.47
CA ASN A 2 -50.52 -31.25 10.67
C ASN A 2 -49.21 -31.65 9.96
N PRO A 3 -48.32 -32.46 10.59
CA PRO A 3 -47.13 -33.04 9.97
C PRO A 3 -47.36 -34.39 9.24
N GLU A 4 -48.60 -34.79 8.98
CA GLU A 4 -48.92 -36.13 8.42
C GLU A 4 -48.99 -36.22 6.89
N GLU A 5 -48.71 -35.14 6.14
CA GLU A 5 -48.68 -35.19 4.66
C GLU A 5 -47.27 -35.31 4.05
N ALA A 6 -46.21 -35.43 4.86
CA ALA A 6 -44.83 -35.48 4.37
C ALA A 6 -44.26 -36.89 4.12
N GLU A 7 -44.99 -37.96 4.46
CA GLU A 7 -44.49 -39.35 4.31
C GLU A 7 -44.96 -40.07 3.01
N SER A 8 -45.65 -39.38 2.10
CA SER A 8 -46.33 -40.03 0.97
C SER A 8 -45.57 -40.03 -0.38
N SER A 9 -44.34 -39.53 -0.50
CA SER A 9 -43.75 -39.31 -1.85
C SER A 9 -42.28 -39.69 -2.02
N THR A 10 -41.85 -40.83 -1.48
CA THR A 10 -40.60 -41.51 -1.90
C THR A 10 -40.78 -43.02 -2.05
N SER A 11 -41.81 -43.45 -2.77
CA SER A 11 -41.85 -44.78 -3.39
C SER A 11 -41.54 -44.64 -4.88
N LEU A 12 -40.27 -44.37 -5.21
CA LEU A 12 -39.79 -44.45 -6.59
C LEU A 12 -39.47 -45.92 -6.90
N SER A 13 -40.45 -46.55 -7.52
CA SER A 13 -40.42 -47.89 -8.09
C SER A 13 -39.19 -48.11 -8.98
N LEU A 14 -38.34 -49.04 -8.56
CA LEU A 14 -37.37 -49.71 -9.42
C LEU A 14 -38.12 -50.48 -10.51
N GLU A 15 -38.40 -49.83 -11.64
CA GLU A 15 -38.75 -50.53 -12.87
C GLU A 15 -37.51 -51.25 -13.42
N SER A 16 -37.21 -52.40 -12.85
CA SER A 16 -36.36 -53.42 -13.46
C SER A 16 -37.01 -54.77 -13.18
N ALA A 17 -37.80 -55.25 -14.14
CA ALA A 17 -38.36 -56.60 -14.26
C ALA A 17 -38.41 -57.40 -12.94
N SER A 18 -39.41 -57.10 -12.11
CA SER A 18 -39.69 -57.87 -10.90
C SER A 18 -40.08 -59.30 -11.29
N LYS A 19 -39.11 -60.22 -11.28
CA LYS A 19 -39.45 -61.60 -10.90
C LYS A 19 -39.98 -61.49 -9.47
N GLU A 20 -41.25 -61.81 -9.26
CA GLU A 20 -41.83 -61.93 -7.92
C GLU A 20 -40.91 -62.82 -7.08
N LEU A 21 -40.23 -62.22 -6.11
CA LEU A 21 -39.35 -62.93 -5.20
C LEU A 21 -40.26 -63.80 -4.31
N SER A 22 -39.95 -65.09 -4.19
CA SER A 22 -40.73 -66.03 -3.38
C SER A 22 -40.87 -65.55 -1.93
N GLN A 23 -42.05 -65.73 -1.33
CA GLN A 23 -42.34 -65.36 0.06
C GLN A 23 -41.28 -65.88 1.05
N ARG A 24 -40.75 -67.09 0.80
CA ARG A 24 -39.68 -67.70 1.61
C ARG A 24 -38.38 -66.90 1.59
N TYR A 25 -38.02 -66.33 0.44
CA TYR A 25 -36.81 -65.51 0.31
C TYR A 25 -36.94 -64.21 1.10
N ILE A 26 -38.14 -63.62 1.13
CA ILE A 26 -38.44 -62.40 1.89
C ILE A 26 -38.36 -62.69 3.40
N ASP A 27 -38.93 -63.81 3.85
CA ASP A 27 -38.88 -64.24 5.24
C ASP A 27 -37.43 -64.53 5.69
N GLU A 28 -36.62 -65.21 4.87
CA GLU A 28 -35.20 -65.46 5.13
C GLU A 28 -34.38 -64.17 5.16
N CYS A 29 -34.61 -63.24 4.22
CA CYS A 29 -33.96 -61.92 4.24
C CYS A 29 -34.32 -61.13 5.51
N SER A 30 -35.58 -61.16 5.93
CA SER A 30 -36.02 -60.47 7.14
C SER A 30 -35.40 -61.06 8.41
N GLY A 31 -35.26 -62.39 8.48
CA GLY A 31 -34.56 -63.08 9.57
C GLY A 31 -33.05 -62.79 9.60
N CYS A 32 -32.41 -62.71 8.44
CA CYS A 32 -31.01 -62.31 8.32
C CYS A 32 -30.79 -60.85 8.75
N ALA A 33 -31.67 -59.93 8.37
CA ALA A 33 -31.59 -58.52 8.77
C ALA A 33 -31.77 -58.34 10.29
N GLN A 34 -32.69 -59.08 10.92
CA GLN A 34 -32.86 -59.07 12.38
C GLN A 34 -31.61 -59.59 13.11
N ARG A 35 -31.00 -60.67 12.62
CA ARG A 35 -29.75 -61.19 13.20
C ARG A 35 -28.60 -60.21 13.03
N PHE A 36 -28.46 -59.60 11.85
CA PHE A 36 -27.46 -58.58 11.60
C PHE A 36 -27.60 -57.41 12.58
N SER A 37 -28.83 -56.95 12.86
CA SER A 37 -29.08 -55.86 13.82
C SER A 37 -28.75 -56.20 15.28
N SER A 38 -28.63 -57.49 15.61
CA SER A 38 -28.27 -57.96 16.96
C SER A 38 -26.76 -58.10 17.20
N TRP A 39 -25.94 -57.96 16.16
CA TRP A 39 -24.49 -58.07 16.24
C TRP A 39 -23.82 -56.75 16.68
N SER A 40 -22.58 -56.85 17.16
CA SER A 40 -21.75 -55.68 17.49
C SER A 40 -21.27 -54.96 16.21
N GLU A 41 -20.90 -53.68 16.32
CA GLU A 41 -20.44 -52.88 15.17
C GLU A 41 -19.20 -53.49 14.48
N GLU A 42 -18.28 -54.09 15.23
CA GLU A 42 -17.09 -54.78 14.68
C GLU A 42 -17.48 -56.04 13.89
N GLU A 43 -18.43 -56.82 14.37
CA GLU A 43 -18.92 -58.02 13.67
C GLU A 43 -19.73 -57.66 12.43
N GLN A 44 -20.53 -56.59 12.50
CA GLN A 44 -21.28 -56.07 11.36
C GLN A 44 -20.34 -55.57 10.25
N THR A 45 -19.30 -54.83 10.59
CA THR A 45 -18.32 -54.32 9.62
C THR A 45 -17.51 -55.45 8.98
N HIS A 46 -17.02 -56.41 9.77
CA HIS A 46 -16.31 -57.58 9.27
C HIS A 46 -17.19 -58.45 8.34
N PHE A 47 -18.47 -58.61 8.68
CA PHE A 47 -19.41 -59.34 7.83
C PHE A 47 -19.68 -58.61 6.51
N VAL A 48 -19.91 -57.28 6.55
CA VAL A 48 -20.11 -56.47 5.34
C VAL A 48 -18.85 -56.46 4.47
N GLU A 49 -17.66 -56.40 5.06
CA GLU A 49 -16.40 -56.49 4.33
C GLU A 49 -16.24 -57.85 3.63
N SER A 50 -16.48 -58.95 4.36
CA SER A 50 -16.45 -60.30 3.80
C SER A 50 -17.49 -60.49 2.69
N LEU A 51 -18.67 -59.88 2.83
CA LEU A 51 -19.74 -59.91 1.84
C LEU A 51 -19.35 -59.13 0.58
N LEU A 52 -18.77 -57.94 0.72
CA LEU A 52 -18.28 -57.14 -0.40
C LEU A 52 -17.10 -57.80 -1.11
N GLN A 53 -16.24 -58.55 -0.42
CA GLN A 53 -15.13 -59.28 -1.08
C GLN A 53 -15.61 -60.45 -1.94
N GLN A 54 -16.78 -61.02 -1.64
CA GLN A 54 -17.33 -62.18 -2.36
C GLN A 54 -18.32 -61.80 -3.46
N MET A 55 -18.69 -60.52 -3.56
CA MET A 55 -19.66 -60.04 -4.55
C MET A 55 -19.05 -59.90 -5.95
N THR A 56 -19.92 -60.02 -6.95
CA THR A 56 -19.55 -59.82 -8.36
C THR A 56 -19.55 -58.34 -8.74
N HIS A 57 -18.80 -57.96 -9.77
CA HIS A 57 -18.73 -56.57 -10.25
C HIS A 57 -20.11 -55.93 -10.52
N TYR A 58 -21.08 -56.72 -10.99
CA TYR A 58 -22.46 -56.25 -11.20
C TYR A 58 -23.18 -55.90 -9.88
N GLN A 59 -22.99 -56.70 -8.83
CA GLN A 59 -23.55 -56.44 -7.50
C GLN A 59 -22.88 -55.22 -6.85
N HIS A 60 -21.57 -55.05 -7.02
CA HIS A 60 -20.87 -53.84 -6.59
C HIS A 60 -21.44 -52.60 -7.27
N GLY A 61 -21.70 -52.66 -8.57
CA GLY A 61 -22.35 -51.57 -9.30
C GLY A 61 -23.73 -51.20 -8.74
N ARG A 62 -24.53 -52.18 -8.32
CA ARG A 62 -25.85 -51.94 -7.70
C ARG A 62 -25.75 -51.32 -6.30
N VAL A 63 -24.83 -51.82 -5.48
CA VAL A 63 -24.58 -51.27 -4.14
C VAL A 63 -24.04 -49.85 -4.25
N GLN A 64 -23.08 -49.61 -5.16
CA GLN A 64 -22.56 -48.28 -5.44
C GLN A 64 -23.65 -47.33 -5.95
N ALA A 65 -24.53 -47.78 -6.85
CA ALA A 65 -25.65 -46.96 -7.33
C ALA A 65 -26.64 -46.59 -6.22
N PHE A 66 -26.81 -47.44 -5.20
CA PHE A 66 -27.64 -47.17 -4.04
C PHE A 66 -26.94 -46.24 -3.02
N LEU A 67 -25.66 -46.47 -2.74
CA LEU A 67 -24.90 -45.74 -1.73
C LEU A 67 -24.37 -44.39 -2.21
N ALA A 68 -23.95 -44.27 -3.47
CA ALA A 68 -23.32 -43.05 -3.99
C ALA A 68 -24.17 -41.78 -3.81
N PRO A 69 -25.50 -41.79 -4.04
CA PRO A 69 -26.36 -40.61 -3.81
C PRO A 69 -26.55 -40.26 -2.32
N MET A 70 -26.30 -41.22 -1.42
CA MET A 70 -26.37 -41.01 0.04
C MET A 70 -25.04 -40.49 0.60
N LEU A 71 -23.91 -40.90 0.01
CA LEU A 71 -22.57 -40.49 0.41
C LEU A 71 -22.11 -39.17 -0.22
N GLN A 72 -22.41 -38.98 -1.50
CA GLN A 72 -21.97 -37.84 -2.29
C GLN A 72 -23.19 -37.15 -2.90
N ARG A 73 -23.29 -35.84 -2.66
CA ARG A 73 -24.31 -35.00 -3.29
C ARG A 73 -23.64 -33.85 -4.00
N ASP A 74 -23.97 -33.72 -5.28
CA ASP A 74 -23.61 -32.54 -6.04
C ASP A 74 -24.58 -31.40 -5.67
N PHE A 75 -24.19 -30.60 -4.68
CA PHE A 75 -24.98 -29.46 -4.23
C PHE A 75 -25.20 -28.43 -5.34
N ILE A 76 -24.20 -28.21 -6.19
CA ILE A 76 -24.24 -27.16 -7.21
C ILE A 76 -25.18 -27.55 -8.37
N SER A 77 -25.33 -28.85 -8.67
CA SER A 77 -26.35 -29.31 -9.63
C SER A 77 -27.72 -29.55 -8.98
N ALA A 78 -27.77 -29.97 -7.70
CA ALA A 78 -29.02 -30.29 -7.01
C ALA A 78 -29.81 -29.05 -6.54
N LEU A 79 -29.12 -27.96 -6.19
CA LEU A 79 -29.76 -26.72 -5.73
C LEU A 79 -30.52 -26.00 -6.86
N PRO A 80 -29.94 -25.80 -8.07
CA PRO A 80 -30.67 -25.29 -9.24
C PRO A 80 -31.88 -26.15 -9.62
N ALA A 81 -31.75 -27.47 -9.54
CA ALA A 81 -32.85 -28.39 -9.82
C ALA A 81 -34.07 -28.19 -8.88
N ARG A 82 -33.86 -27.56 -7.72
CA ARG A 82 -34.90 -27.21 -6.75
C ARG A 82 -35.31 -25.72 -6.80
N GLY A 83 -34.81 -24.96 -7.76
CA GLY A 83 -35.04 -23.51 -7.88
C GLY A 83 -34.28 -22.68 -6.83
N LEU A 84 -33.24 -23.24 -6.21
CA LEU A 84 -32.41 -22.57 -5.20
C LEU A 84 -31.07 -22.10 -5.79
N ASP A 85 -31.10 -21.49 -6.97
CA ASP A 85 -29.90 -21.03 -7.70
C ASP A 85 -29.02 -20.09 -6.87
N HIS A 86 -29.65 -19.17 -6.14
CA HIS A 86 -28.98 -18.21 -5.27
C HIS A 86 -28.10 -18.84 -4.18
N LEU A 87 -28.44 -20.04 -3.69
CA LEU A 87 -27.61 -20.75 -2.72
C LEU A 87 -26.37 -21.36 -3.37
N ALA A 88 -26.52 -21.95 -4.56
CA ALA A 88 -25.40 -22.46 -5.33
C ALA A 88 -24.43 -21.33 -5.69
N GLU A 89 -24.96 -20.17 -6.10
CA GLU A 89 -24.17 -18.96 -6.34
C GLU A 89 -23.41 -18.51 -5.10
N LYS A 90 -24.07 -18.48 -3.93
CA LYS A 90 -23.44 -18.05 -2.67
C LYS A 90 -22.31 -18.98 -2.25
N ILE A 91 -22.44 -20.29 -2.45
CA ILE A 91 -21.38 -21.27 -2.18
C ILE A 91 -20.17 -20.96 -3.07
N LEU A 92 -20.39 -20.81 -4.37
CA LEU A 92 -19.31 -20.58 -5.33
C LEU A 92 -18.68 -19.18 -5.21
N ALA A 93 -19.40 -18.19 -4.66
CA ALA A 93 -18.89 -16.85 -4.43
C ALA A 93 -17.77 -16.76 -3.37
N TYR A 94 -17.60 -17.79 -2.54
CA TYR A 94 -16.49 -17.87 -1.57
C TYR A 94 -15.19 -18.42 -2.16
N LEU A 95 -15.22 -18.91 -3.41
CA LEU A 95 -14.04 -19.47 -4.06
C LEU A 95 -13.07 -18.38 -4.50
N ASP A 96 -11.77 -18.70 -4.43
CA ASP A 96 -10.74 -17.92 -5.08
C ASP A 96 -10.75 -18.14 -6.61
N ALA A 97 -9.96 -17.36 -7.34
CA ALA A 97 -9.96 -17.41 -8.80
C ALA A 97 -9.51 -18.78 -9.36
N GLU A 98 -8.54 -19.43 -8.72
CA GLU A 98 -8.04 -20.74 -9.16
C GLU A 98 -9.07 -21.84 -8.91
N SER A 99 -9.73 -21.84 -7.75
CA SER A 99 -10.80 -22.79 -7.46
C SER A 99 -12.04 -22.51 -8.31
N LEU A 100 -12.35 -21.25 -8.61
CA LEU A 100 -13.45 -20.88 -9.50
C LEU A 100 -13.20 -21.35 -10.95
N LYS A 101 -11.96 -21.21 -11.44
CA LYS A 101 -11.55 -21.77 -12.73
C LYS A 101 -11.65 -23.29 -12.75
N SER A 102 -11.29 -23.94 -11.65
CA SER A 102 -11.42 -25.39 -11.48
C SER A 102 -12.90 -25.82 -11.45
N ALA A 103 -13.76 -25.05 -10.77
CA ALA A 103 -15.20 -25.28 -10.68
C ALA A 103 -15.89 -25.24 -12.07
N GLU A 104 -15.45 -24.38 -12.98
CA GLU A 104 -15.95 -24.33 -14.37
C GLU A 104 -15.60 -25.57 -15.22
N LEU A 105 -14.62 -26.35 -14.78
CA LEU A 105 -14.15 -27.58 -15.45
C LEU A 105 -14.84 -28.83 -14.91
N VAL A 106 -15.55 -28.75 -13.78
CA VAL A 106 -16.21 -29.91 -13.14
C VAL A 106 -17.31 -30.49 -14.04
N CYS A 107 -18.30 -29.68 -14.43
CA CYS A 107 -19.36 -30.11 -15.34
C CYS A 107 -20.04 -28.92 -16.04
N ARG A 108 -20.94 -29.22 -17.00
CA ARG A 108 -21.69 -28.19 -17.74
C ARG A 108 -22.62 -27.37 -16.84
N GLU A 109 -23.23 -28.01 -15.85
CA GLU A 109 -24.17 -27.34 -14.93
C GLU A 109 -23.43 -26.37 -14.01
N TRP A 110 -22.28 -26.76 -13.48
CA TRP A 110 -21.43 -25.86 -12.70
C TRP A 110 -21.00 -24.64 -13.52
N ARG A 111 -20.61 -24.84 -14.79
CA ARG A 111 -20.30 -23.73 -15.69
C ARG A 111 -21.52 -22.83 -15.95
N ARG A 112 -22.72 -23.40 -16.06
CA ARG A 112 -23.96 -22.65 -16.22
C ARG A 112 -24.24 -21.78 -14.99
N VAL A 113 -24.16 -22.36 -13.79
CA VAL A 113 -24.35 -21.62 -12.51
C VAL A 113 -23.33 -20.49 -12.38
N VAL A 114 -22.05 -20.72 -12.75
CA VAL A 114 -21.01 -19.68 -12.73
C VAL A 114 -21.33 -18.54 -13.69
N ALA A 115 -21.82 -18.86 -14.89
CA ALA A 115 -22.15 -17.88 -15.93
C ALA A 115 -23.41 -17.08 -15.62
N ASP A 116 -24.50 -17.76 -15.24
CA ASP A 116 -25.78 -17.16 -14.89
C ASP A 116 -25.64 -16.29 -13.62
N GLY A 117 -24.85 -16.75 -12.64
CA GLY A 117 -24.58 -16.03 -11.40
C GLY A 117 -23.56 -14.88 -11.50
N LEU A 118 -23.00 -14.62 -12.68
CA LEU A 118 -21.95 -13.62 -12.94
C LEU A 118 -20.82 -13.66 -11.90
N LEU A 119 -20.34 -14.85 -11.54
CA LEU A 119 -19.43 -15.01 -10.41
C LEU A 119 -18.07 -14.32 -10.61
N TRP A 120 -17.57 -14.25 -11.84
CA TRP A 120 -16.34 -13.49 -12.14
C TRP A 120 -16.50 -12.00 -11.87
N LYS A 121 -17.68 -11.43 -12.16
CA LYS A 121 -17.99 -10.04 -11.83
C LYS A 121 -18.02 -9.86 -10.30
N LYS A 122 -18.73 -10.72 -9.57
CA LYS A 122 -18.82 -10.67 -8.10
C LYS A 122 -17.44 -10.81 -7.45
N LEU A 123 -16.57 -11.68 -7.99
CA LEU A 123 -15.20 -11.84 -7.53
C LEU A 123 -14.40 -10.54 -7.70
N ILE A 124 -14.45 -9.91 -8.87
CA ILE A 124 -13.78 -8.61 -9.11
C ILE A 124 -14.35 -7.52 -8.20
N GLU A 125 -15.67 -7.47 -8.00
CA GLU A 125 -16.30 -6.53 -7.07
C GLU A 125 -15.83 -6.71 -5.64
N LEU A 126 -15.67 -7.96 -5.18
CA LEU A 126 -15.11 -8.27 -3.87
C LEU A 126 -13.67 -7.77 -3.77
N GLN A 127 -12.82 -8.05 -4.79
CA GLN A 127 -11.44 -7.58 -4.81
C GLN A 127 -11.33 -6.05 -4.80
N VAL A 128 -12.16 -5.35 -5.58
CA VAL A 128 -12.21 -3.88 -5.61
C VAL A 128 -12.67 -3.27 -4.29
N ARG A 129 -13.50 -3.99 -3.51
CA ARG A 129 -13.93 -3.53 -2.17
C ARG A 129 -12.86 -3.78 -1.10
N SER A 130 -12.07 -4.84 -1.23
CA SER A 130 -11.06 -5.21 -0.23
C SER A 130 -9.70 -4.60 -0.47
N ASP A 131 -9.29 -4.41 -1.73
CA ASP A 131 -7.95 -4.00 -2.12
C ASP A 131 -7.95 -2.64 -2.85
N ASN A 132 -7.19 -1.70 -2.29
CA ASN A 132 -7.02 -0.37 -2.85
C ASN A 132 -6.29 -0.39 -4.20
N LEU A 133 -5.41 -1.37 -4.43
CA LEU A 133 -4.75 -1.54 -5.72
C LEU A 133 -5.79 -1.86 -6.82
N TRP A 134 -6.70 -2.79 -6.54
CA TRP A 134 -7.76 -3.15 -7.49
C TRP A 134 -8.70 -1.98 -7.76
N ARG A 135 -9.07 -1.24 -6.71
CA ARG A 135 -9.89 -0.03 -6.85
C ARG A 135 -9.21 1.04 -7.71
N GLY A 136 -7.97 1.37 -7.41
CA GLY A 136 -7.24 2.40 -8.17
C GLY A 136 -6.96 1.98 -9.61
N LEU A 137 -6.73 0.69 -9.88
CA LEU A 137 -6.65 0.16 -11.25
C LEU A 137 -7.99 0.31 -11.97
N ALA A 138 -9.10 0.01 -11.29
CA ALA A 138 -10.44 0.12 -11.85
C ALA A 138 -10.78 1.54 -12.28
N GLU A 139 -10.39 2.52 -11.45
CA GLU A 139 -10.61 3.95 -11.69
C GLU A 139 -9.74 4.44 -12.84
N ARG A 140 -8.43 4.14 -12.83
CA ARG A 140 -7.47 4.61 -13.86
C ARG A 140 -7.66 3.96 -15.23
N LYS A 141 -7.99 2.66 -15.28
CA LYS A 141 -8.26 1.94 -16.55
C LYS A 141 -9.73 2.03 -16.98
N GLY A 142 -10.61 2.61 -16.16
CA GLY A 142 -11.99 2.96 -16.51
C GLY A 142 -13.02 1.82 -16.45
N TRP A 143 -12.64 0.61 -16.02
CA TRP A 143 -13.58 -0.53 -15.90
C TRP A 143 -14.37 -0.55 -14.59
N LEU A 144 -14.13 0.38 -13.66
CA LEU A 144 -14.96 0.54 -12.45
C LEU A 144 -16.44 0.78 -12.80
N GLN A 145 -16.69 1.54 -13.87
CA GLN A 145 -18.05 1.88 -14.31
C GLN A 145 -18.86 0.64 -14.69
N ASP A 146 -18.20 -0.42 -15.15
CA ASP A 146 -18.85 -1.67 -15.57
C ASP A 146 -19.23 -2.60 -14.40
N LEU A 147 -18.75 -2.34 -13.18
CA LEU A 147 -18.96 -3.20 -12.03
C LEU A 147 -20.25 -2.82 -11.29
N PHE A 148 -20.30 -1.63 -10.68
CA PHE A 148 -21.35 -1.28 -9.72
C PHE A 148 -22.58 -0.57 -10.30
N ARG A 149 -22.48 0.02 -11.51
CA ARG A 149 -23.61 0.74 -12.14
C ARG A 149 -23.81 0.25 -13.57
N PRO A 150 -24.93 -0.40 -13.91
CA PRO A 150 -25.32 -0.48 -15.32
C PRO A 150 -25.60 0.96 -15.80
N GLN A 151 -24.72 1.52 -16.63
CA GLN A 151 -25.01 2.76 -17.34
C GLN A 151 -26.35 2.58 -18.08
N ARG A 152 -27.29 3.50 -17.87
CA ARG A 152 -28.55 3.53 -18.63
C ARG A 152 -28.20 3.69 -20.12
N GLY A 153 -28.36 2.61 -20.89
CA GLY A 153 -28.11 2.60 -22.34
C GLY A 153 -26.95 1.73 -22.82
N CYS A 154 -26.10 1.19 -21.94
CA CYS A 154 -25.07 0.22 -22.32
C CYS A 154 -25.58 -1.22 -22.15
N GLN A 155 -25.30 -2.09 -23.13
CA GLN A 155 -25.63 -3.51 -23.01
C GLN A 155 -24.89 -4.12 -21.80
N PRO A 156 -25.56 -4.94 -20.98
CA PRO A 156 -24.89 -5.67 -19.90
C PRO A 156 -23.73 -6.48 -20.49
N LYS A 157 -22.53 -6.33 -19.94
CA LYS A 157 -21.38 -7.12 -20.38
C LYS A 157 -21.55 -8.57 -19.94
N ASP A 158 -21.28 -9.51 -20.83
CA ASP A 158 -21.39 -10.94 -20.57
C ASP A 158 -20.37 -11.43 -19.54
N ASN A 159 -20.66 -12.55 -18.86
CA ASN A 159 -19.70 -13.22 -17.96
C ASN A 159 -18.34 -13.49 -18.65
N ALA A 160 -18.34 -13.75 -19.96
CA ALA A 160 -17.14 -13.97 -20.74
C ALA A 160 -16.18 -12.76 -20.72
N TYR A 161 -16.71 -11.53 -20.67
CA TYR A 161 -15.89 -10.33 -20.56
C TYR A 161 -15.15 -10.29 -19.23
N TYR A 162 -15.84 -10.47 -18.10
CA TYR A 162 -15.22 -10.44 -16.77
C TYR A 162 -14.23 -11.59 -16.56
N ARG A 163 -14.52 -12.76 -17.14
CA ARG A 163 -13.61 -13.91 -17.17
C ARG A 163 -12.32 -13.63 -17.94
N GLN A 164 -12.37 -12.87 -19.03
CA GLN A 164 -11.19 -12.44 -19.79
C GLN A 164 -10.48 -11.23 -19.15
N LEU A 165 -11.22 -10.38 -18.44
CA LEU A 165 -10.70 -9.21 -17.76
C LEU A 165 -9.82 -9.60 -16.55
N TYR A 166 -10.25 -10.58 -15.76
CA TYR A 166 -9.54 -11.02 -14.57
C TYR A 166 -8.04 -11.32 -14.80
N PRO A 167 -7.64 -12.17 -15.77
CA PRO A 167 -6.21 -12.43 -16.01
C PRO A 167 -5.46 -11.19 -16.54
N ARG A 168 -6.13 -10.27 -17.26
CA ARG A 168 -5.51 -9.01 -17.69
C ARG A 168 -5.21 -8.10 -16.49
N ILE A 169 -6.11 -8.03 -15.52
CA ILE A 169 -5.88 -7.29 -14.28
C ILE A 169 -4.68 -7.86 -13.53
N LEU A 170 -4.57 -9.19 -13.43
CA LEU A 170 -3.41 -9.81 -12.79
C LEU A 170 -2.10 -9.51 -13.51
N GLN A 171 -2.10 -9.55 -14.85
CA GLN A 171 -0.94 -9.15 -15.66
C GLN A 171 -0.57 -7.68 -15.44
N ASP A 172 -1.56 -6.79 -15.35
CA ASP A 172 -1.32 -5.37 -15.04
C ASP A 172 -0.71 -5.19 -13.65
N ILE A 173 -1.19 -5.93 -12.63
CA ILE A 173 -0.66 -5.90 -11.27
C ILE A 173 0.79 -6.40 -11.23
N GLU A 174 1.06 -7.56 -11.85
CA GLU A 174 2.42 -8.10 -11.95
C GLU A 174 3.36 -7.15 -12.66
N ARG A 175 2.90 -6.49 -13.73
CA ARG A 175 3.67 -5.47 -14.44
C ARG A 175 3.98 -4.27 -13.54
N ILE A 176 3.02 -3.77 -12.77
CA ILE A 176 3.26 -2.66 -11.82
C ILE A 176 4.30 -3.07 -10.78
N GLU A 177 4.15 -4.24 -10.16
CA GLU A 177 5.12 -4.74 -9.18
C GLU A 177 6.53 -4.89 -9.80
N ASN A 178 6.62 -5.37 -11.04
CA ASN A 178 7.88 -5.46 -11.78
C ASN A 178 8.47 -4.08 -12.11
N ASN A 179 7.65 -3.09 -12.49
CA ASN A 179 8.09 -1.72 -12.75
C ASN A 179 8.70 -1.09 -11.50
N TRP A 180 8.05 -1.27 -10.36
CA TRP A 180 8.59 -0.83 -9.08
C TRP A 180 9.90 -1.52 -8.68
N ARG A 181 10.03 -2.83 -8.94
CA ARG A 181 11.25 -3.60 -8.65
C ARG A 181 12.42 -3.23 -9.57
N SER A 182 12.12 -2.98 -10.84
CA SER A 182 13.12 -2.62 -11.85
C SER A 182 13.44 -1.12 -11.86
N GLY A 183 12.65 -0.29 -11.16
CA GLY A 183 12.80 1.17 -11.20
C GLY A 183 12.36 1.77 -12.54
N LYS A 184 11.45 1.12 -13.27
CA LYS A 184 10.84 1.70 -14.48
C LYS A 184 9.71 2.64 -14.09
N TYR A 185 9.82 3.91 -14.45
CA TYR A 185 8.80 4.93 -14.18
C TYR A 185 8.73 5.96 -15.31
N ARG A 186 7.58 6.61 -15.45
CA ARG A 186 7.42 7.85 -16.20
C ARG A 186 7.55 9.03 -15.24
N LEU A 187 8.38 10.00 -15.58
CA LEU A 187 8.64 11.17 -14.74
C LEU A 187 7.93 12.40 -15.27
N HIS A 188 7.13 13.06 -14.44
CA HIS A 188 6.61 14.40 -14.69
C HIS A 188 7.24 15.39 -13.72
N LYS A 189 7.77 16.49 -14.26
CA LYS A 189 8.45 17.53 -13.49
C LYS A 189 7.63 18.82 -13.49
N ILE A 190 7.26 19.27 -12.31
CA ILE A 190 6.56 20.54 -12.09
C ILE A 190 7.57 21.52 -11.48
N GLN A 191 7.80 22.64 -12.15
CA GLN A 191 8.61 23.72 -11.61
C GLN A 191 7.71 24.70 -10.85
N CYS A 192 7.99 24.92 -9.55
CA CYS A 192 7.16 25.78 -8.72
C CYS A 192 7.35 27.28 -8.98
N GLN A 193 8.45 27.66 -9.66
CA GLN A 193 8.80 29.03 -10.02
C GLN A 193 8.71 29.99 -8.83
N SER A 194 9.39 29.64 -7.73
CA SER A 194 9.45 30.51 -6.55
C SER A 194 10.32 31.74 -6.83
N GLU A 195 9.79 32.94 -6.60
CA GLU A 195 10.41 34.20 -7.02
C GLU A 195 11.69 34.56 -6.23
N ALA A 196 11.71 34.32 -4.92
CA ALA A 196 12.80 34.76 -4.04
C ALA A 196 13.46 33.61 -3.25
N SER A 197 12.65 32.71 -2.67
CA SER A 197 13.13 31.59 -1.87
C SER A 197 12.66 30.26 -2.44
N LYS A 198 13.60 29.47 -2.94
CA LYS A 198 13.35 28.18 -3.57
C LYS A 198 13.10 27.08 -2.53
N GLY A 199 12.17 26.19 -2.84
CA GLY A 199 11.98 24.94 -2.12
C GLY A 199 10.55 24.71 -1.66
N VAL A 200 10.14 23.45 -1.72
CA VAL A 200 8.81 22.98 -1.36
C VAL A 200 8.91 22.06 -0.15
N TYR A 201 8.53 22.55 1.03
CA TYR A 201 8.72 21.84 2.31
C TYR A 201 7.73 20.70 2.53
N CYS A 202 6.49 20.89 2.10
CA CYS A 202 5.43 19.93 2.31
C CYS A 202 4.53 19.82 1.08
N LEU A 203 3.99 18.62 0.90
CA LEU A 203 3.06 18.30 -0.17
C LEU A 203 2.04 17.30 0.35
N GLN A 204 0.83 17.36 -0.19
CA GLN A 204 -0.15 16.30 -0.16
C GLN A 204 -0.88 16.28 -1.51
N TYR A 205 -1.26 15.10 -1.98
CA TYR A 205 -2.02 14.95 -3.22
C TYR A 205 -3.21 14.01 -3.07
N ASP A 206 -4.16 14.18 -3.98
CA ASP A 206 -5.30 13.30 -4.24
C ASP A 206 -5.42 13.01 -5.74
N GLU A 207 -6.57 12.53 -6.19
CA GLU A 207 -6.77 12.18 -7.58
C GLU A 207 -6.80 13.37 -8.54
N ASP A 208 -7.18 14.55 -8.05
CA ASP A 208 -7.49 15.74 -8.85
C ASP A 208 -6.42 16.84 -8.69
N LYS A 209 -5.83 16.97 -7.51
CA LYS A 209 -4.98 18.10 -7.13
C LYS A 209 -3.78 17.71 -6.28
N ILE A 210 -2.74 18.54 -6.37
CA ILE A 210 -1.56 18.51 -5.51
C ILE A 210 -1.52 19.84 -4.76
N VAL A 211 -1.44 19.81 -3.43
CA VAL A 211 -1.31 20.99 -2.58
C VAL A 211 0.12 21.01 -2.02
N SER A 212 0.84 22.10 -2.26
CA SER A 212 2.25 22.25 -1.87
C SER A 212 2.48 23.51 -1.05
N GLY A 213 3.21 23.39 0.07
CA GLY A 213 3.64 24.50 0.91
C GLY A 213 5.08 24.89 0.58
N LEU A 214 5.26 26.15 0.18
CA LEU A 214 6.51 26.67 -0.34
C LEU A 214 7.27 27.49 0.71
N ARG A 215 8.56 27.71 0.42
CA ARG A 215 9.42 28.61 1.20
C ARG A 215 9.14 30.09 0.95
N ASP A 216 8.40 30.44 -0.10
CA ASP A 216 7.96 31.80 -0.41
C ASP A 216 6.75 32.27 0.42
N ASN A 217 6.40 31.53 1.48
CA ASN A 217 5.26 31.75 2.37
C ASN A 217 3.89 31.47 1.73
N THR A 218 3.84 30.95 0.50
CA THR A 218 2.60 30.64 -0.20
C THR A 218 2.27 29.15 -0.18
N ILE A 219 0.99 28.84 -0.38
CA ILE A 219 0.52 27.48 -0.67
C ILE A 219 0.04 27.49 -2.11
N LYS A 220 0.62 26.63 -2.95
CA LYS A 220 0.20 26.46 -4.34
C LYS A 220 -0.61 25.18 -4.50
N VAL A 221 -1.73 25.29 -5.21
CA VAL A 221 -2.59 24.16 -5.60
C VAL A 221 -2.41 23.93 -7.09
N TRP A 222 -2.07 22.70 -7.45
CA TRP A 222 -1.80 22.27 -8.81
C TRP A 222 -2.87 21.29 -9.26
N ASP A 223 -3.29 21.37 -10.52
CA ASP A 223 -4.11 20.33 -11.16
C ASP A 223 -3.22 19.13 -11.47
N ARG A 224 -3.63 17.93 -11.04
CA ARG A 224 -2.85 16.71 -11.27
C ARG A 224 -2.84 16.30 -12.74
N ARG A 225 -3.87 16.64 -13.51
CA ARG A 225 -4.00 16.19 -14.92
C ARG A 225 -3.17 17.05 -15.87
N THR A 226 -3.18 18.36 -15.64
CA THR A 226 -2.48 19.34 -16.51
C THR A 226 -1.16 19.82 -15.92
N PHE A 227 -0.91 19.57 -14.63
CA PHE A 227 0.23 20.08 -13.85
C PHE A 227 0.32 21.61 -13.80
N GLN A 228 -0.79 22.30 -14.06
CA GLN A 228 -0.88 23.75 -13.99
C GLN A 228 -1.26 24.23 -12.59
N CYS A 229 -0.78 25.41 -12.20
CA CYS A 229 -1.15 26.03 -10.95
C CYS A 229 -2.59 26.57 -11.05
N ILE A 230 -3.50 26.04 -10.22
CA ILE A 230 -4.90 26.48 -10.14
C ILE A 230 -5.01 27.69 -9.21
N LYS A 231 -4.37 27.62 -8.05
CA LYS A 231 -4.50 28.64 -6.99
C LYS A 231 -3.20 28.87 -6.24
N VAL A 232 -3.04 30.10 -5.77
CA VAL A 232 -1.98 30.52 -4.85
C VAL A 232 -2.64 31.14 -3.63
N LEU A 233 -2.47 30.52 -2.47
CA LEU A 233 -2.98 31.01 -1.19
C LEU A 233 -1.86 31.80 -0.51
N THR A 234 -2.15 33.06 -0.20
CA THR A 234 -1.24 33.97 0.48
C THR A 234 -1.81 34.38 1.83
N GLY A 235 -0.93 34.61 2.81
CA GLY A 235 -1.34 35.11 4.12
C GLY A 235 -0.38 34.76 5.23
N HIS A 236 0.34 33.65 5.14
CA HIS A 236 1.46 33.35 6.04
C HIS A 236 2.57 34.39 5.90
N SER A 237 3.21 34.73 7.02
CA SER A 237 4.35 35.66 7.05
C SER A 237 5.71 34.95 7.07
N GLY A 238 5.71 33.62 7.04
CA GLY A 238 6.91 32.78 6.97
C GLY A 238 6.65 31.49 6.18
N SER A 239 7.72 30.73 5.94
CA SER A 239 7.68 29.51 5.13
C SER A 239 6.62 28.53 5.61
N VAL A 240 5.87 27.92 4.70
CA VAL A 240 4.89 26.89 5.05
C VAL A 240 5.62 25.56 5.22
N LEU A 241 5.76 25.10 6.47
CA LEU A 241 6.60 23.94 6.82
C LEU A 241 5.82 22.62 6.75
N CYS A 242 4.54 22.66 7.13
CA CYS A 242 3.67 21.50 7.09
C CYS A 242 2.27 21.89 6.63
N LEU A 243 1.61 20.95 5.97
CA LEU A 243 0.22 21.06 5.59
C LEU A 243 -0.43 19.69 5.64
N GLN A 244 -1.73 19.70 5.90
CA GLN A 244 -2.61 18.59 5.63
C GLN A 244 -3.94 19.16 5.12
N TYR A 245 -4.59 18.48 4.19
CA TYR A 245 -5.95 18.82 3.77
C TYR A 245 -6.86 17.59 3.79
N ASP A 246 -8.15 17.89 3.86
CA ASP A 246 -9.27 16.98 3.71
C ASP A 246 -10.21 17.51 2.61
N GLU A 247 -11.38 16.91 2.39
CA GLU A 247 -12.31 17.34 1.33
C GLU A 247 -12.72 18.83 1.45
N ASN A 248 -12.81 19.36 2.68
CA ASN A 248 -13.33 20.71 2.94
C ASN A 248 -12.28 21.74 3.36
N ILE A 249 -11.24 21.34 4.10
CA ILE A 249 -10.30 22.29 4.72
C ILE A 249 -8.84 21.94 4.44
N ILE A 250 -8.00 22.97 4.35
CA ILE A 250 -6.54 22.89 4.38
C ILE A 250 -6.08 23.46 5.71
N ILE A 251 -5.20 22.75 6.43
CA ILE A 251 -4.55 23.26 7.63
C ILE A 251 -3.06 23.33 7.36
N SER A 252 -2.46 24.50 7.60
CA SER A 252 -1.04 24.75 7.38
C SER A 252 -0.36 25.30 8.63
N GLY A 253 0.85 24.82 8.88
CA GLY A 253 1.74 25.32 9.92
C GLY A 253 2.97 25.99 9.30
N SER A 254 3.34 27.16 9.83
CA SER A 254 4.39 27.99 9.26
C SER A 254 5.50 28.31 10.26
N SER A 255 6.63 28.77 9.72
CA SER A 255 7.72 29.40 10.45
C SER A 255 7.28 30.66 11.21
N ASP A 256 6.14 31.26 10.86
CA ASP A 256 5.56 32.40 11.57
C ASP A 256 4.91 32.06 12.92
N SER A 257 5.06 30.81 13.39
CA SER A 257 4.48 30.25 14.62
C SER A 257 2.95 30.11 14.64
N THR A 258 2.27 30.42 13.52
CA THR A 258 0.81 30.29 13.39
C THR A 258 0.41 28.99 12.69
N VAL A 259 -0.79 28.52 13.03
CA VAL A 259 -1.51 27.49 12.26
C VAL A 259 -2.71 28.14 11.61
N ARG A 260 -2.85 28.01 10.29
CA ARG A 260 -3.98 28.58 9.54
C ARG A 260 -4.87 27.49 8.98
N VAL A 261 -6.16 27.76 9.00
CA VAL A 261 -7.19 26.92 8.40
C VAL A 261 -7.75 27.67 7.20
N TRP A 262 -7.79 27.01 6.05
CA TRP A 262 -8.26 27.53 4.78
C TRP A 262 -9.40 26.66 4.27
N ASP A 263 -10.34 27.26 3.56
CA ASP A 263 -11.34 26.49 2.80
C ASP A 263 -10.70 25.97 1.50
N VAL A 264 -10.88 24.68 1.19
CA VAL A 264 -10.31 24.04 -0.01
C VAL A 264 -10.91 24.63 -1.28
N HIS A 265 -12.21 24.95 -1.25
CA HIS A 265 -12.97 25.32 -2.45
C HIS A 265 -12.81 26.79 -2.82
N SER A 266 -12.85 27.70 -1.85
CA SER A 266 -12.62 29.14 -2.09
C SER A 266 -11.13 29.49 -2.03
N GLY A 267 -10.38 28.91 -1.09
CA GLY A 267 -9.02 29.33 -0.75
C GLY A 267 -8.98 30.44 0.32
N GLU A 268 -10.12 30.80 0.91
CA GLU A 268 -10.17 31.82 1.96
C GLU A 268 -9.64 31.29 3.29
N ALA A 269 -8.95 32.15 4.05
CA ALA A 269 -8.52 31.83 5.40
C ALA A 269 -9.73 31.88 6.37
N LEU A 270 -10.10 30.72 6.91
CA LEU A 270 -11.23 30.57 7.82
C LEU A 270 -10.86 30.90 9.27
N ASN A 271 -9.65 30.50 9.69
CA ASN A 271 -9.18 30.67 11.07
C ASN A 271 -7.66 30.79 11.13
N THR A 272 -7.16 31.43 12.19
CA THR A 272 -5.73 31.51 12.52
C THR A 272 -5.54 31.24 14.01
N LEU A 273 -4.77 30.22 14.33
CA LEU A 273 -4.48 29.79 15.69
C LEU A 273 -3.15 30.36 16.15
N TYR A 274 -3.20 31.08 17.27
CA TYR A 274 -2.05 31.68 17.94
C TYR A 274 -1.82 30.94 19.25
N HIS A 275 -0.75 30.15 19.33
CA HIS A 275 -0.35 29.48 20.56
C HIS A 275 1.14 29.21 20.61
N HIS A 276 1.70 28.57 19.58
CA HIS A 276 3.11 28.22 19.58
C HIS A 276 3.99 29.47 19.61
N CYS A 277 5.11 29.40 20.34
CA CYS A 277 6.04 30.53 20.46
C CYS A 277 7.10 30.52 19.35
N GLU A 278 7.27 29.40 18.66
CA GLU A 278 8.21 29.22 17.56
C GLU A 278 7.55 28.48 16.39
N ALA A 279 8.30 28.33 15.29
CA ALA A 279 7.90 27.67 14.06
C ALA A 279 7.17 26.33 14.28
N VAL A 280 6.00 26.19 13.64
CA VAL A 280 5.21 24.94 13.66
C VAL A 280 5.79 23.97 12.64
N LEU A 281 6.39 22.88 13.11
CA LEU A 281 7.18 21.97 12.27
C LEU A 281 6.33 20.87 11.62
N HIS A 282 5.32 20.37 12.33
CA HIS A 282 4.40 19.36 11.81
C HIS A 282 3.02 19.50 12.44
N LEU A 283 2.03 19.04 11.70
CA LEU A 283 0.66 18.89 12.17
C LEU A 283 0.04 17.63 11.56
N ARG A 284 -0.93 17.07 12.27
CA ARG A 284 -1.81 16.02 11.79
C ARG A 284 -3.20 16.31 12.32
N PHE A 285 -4.24 16.09 11.51
CA PHE A 285 -5.62 16.08 12.00
C PHE A 285 -6.39 14.89 11.40
N ALA A 286 -7.32 14.36 12.19
CA ALA A 286 -8.20 13.25 11.86
C ALA A 286 -9.34 13.19 12.88
N GLU A 287 -10.54 12.78 12.45
CA GLU A 287 -11.69 12.49 13.33
C GLU A 287 -12.05 13.62 14.32
N GLY A 288 -11.87 14.89 13.91
CA GLY A 288 -12.16 16.05 14.76
C GLY A 288 -11.09 16.34 15.83
N LEU A 289 -9.96 15.65 15.82
CA LEU A 289 -8.78 15.96 16.63
C LEU A 289 -7.67 16.50 15.73
N MET A 290 -6.92 17.49 16.22
CA MET A 290 -5.70 17.96 15.60
C MET A 290 -4.56 17.97 16.61
N VAL A 291 -3.37 17.58 16.15
CA VAL A 291 -2.14 17.62 16.94
C VAL A 291 -1.10 18.41 16.18
N THR A 292 -0.52 19.42 16.84
CA THR A 292 0.52 20.28 16.28
C THR A 292 1.78 20.16 17.11
N CYS A 293 2.94 20.26 16.48
CA CYS A 293 4.23 20.27 17.17
C CYS A 293 5.11 21.40 16.66
N SER A 294 5.91 21.98 17.56
CA SER A 294 6.71 23.16 17.28
C SER A 294 8.16 23.00 17.71
N LYS A 295 8.98 23.91 17.18
CA LYS A 295 10.36 24.11 17.60
C LYS A 295 10.48 24.53 19.08
N ASP A 296 9.40 25.09 19.66
CA ASP A 296 9.29 25.44 21.08
C ASP A 296 9.32 24.23 22.05
N ARG A 297 9.41 23.00 21.50
CA ARG A 297 9.50 21.70 22.20
C ARG A 297 8.16 21.20 22.76
N SER A 298 7.07 21.89 22.49
CA SER A 298 5.73 21.52 22.90
C SER A 298 4.95 20.81 21.79
N ILE A 299 3.95 20.04 22.21
CA ILE A 299 2.93 19.46 21.35
C ILE A 299 1.59 19.96 21.85
N ALA A 300 0.78 20.56 20.98
CA ALA A 300 -0.55 21.02 21.33
C ALA A 300 -1.60 20.09 20.71
N VAL A 301 -2.57 19.66 21.53
CA VAL A 301 -3.70 18.84 21.13
C VAL A 301 -4.94 19.72 21.11
N TRP A 302 -5.65 19.72 19.99
CA TRP A 302 -6.76 20.60 19.70
C TRP A 302 -8.01 19.77 19.38
N ASP A 303 -9.13 20.14 19.99
CA ASP A 303 -10.44 19.61 19.60
C ASP A 303 -11.02 20.52 18.50
N MET A 304 -11.38 19.92 17.36
CA MET A 304 -11.94 20.61 16.20
C MET A 304 -13.42 20.24 16.04
N VAL A 305 -14.31 21.10 16.53
CA VAL A 305 -15.76 20.94 16.36
C VAL A 305 -16.20 21.46 15.00
N SER A 306 -15.59 22.57 14.55
CA SER A 306 -15.79 23.14 13.22
C SER A 306 -14.50 23.82 12.74
N PRO A 307 -14.37 24.14 11.44
CA PRO A 307 -13.20 24.87 10.93
C PRO A 307 -12.94 26.22 11.61
N LYS A 308 -13.98 26.84 12.19
CA LYS A 308 -13.89 28.12 12.90
C LYS A 308 -13.74 27.95 14.41
N GLU A 309 -14.21 26.83 14.97
CA GLU A 309 -14.18 26.54 16.39
C GLU A 309 -13.19 25.43 16.69
N ILE A 310 -11.96 25.85 16.97
CA ILE A 310 -10.86 24.96 17.36
C ILE A 310 -10.38 25.39 18.74
N THR A 311 -10.46 24.49 19.70
CA THR A 311 -10.10 24.76 21.09
C THR A 311 -8.89 23.93 21.52
N LEU A 312 -7.96 24.55 22.23
CA LEU A 312 -6.83 23.86 22.82
C LEU A 312 -7.32 22.95 23.97
N ARG A 313 -7.07 21.66 23.84
CA ARG A 313 -7.42 20.66 24.86
C ARG A 313 -6.31 20.51 25.89
N ARG A 314 -5.09 20.23 25.43
CA ARG A 314 -3.93 19.89 26.26
C ARG A 314 -2.63 20.33 25.57
N VAL A 315 -1.63 20.66 26.37
CA VAL A 315 -0.25 20.84 25.92
C VAL A 315 0.59 19.73 26.51
N LEU A 316 1.25 18.94 25.66
CA LEU A 316 2.17 17.88 26.06
C LEU A 316 3.58 18.46 26.07
N VAL A 317 4.22 18.37 27.24
CA VAL A 317 5.59 18.81 27.46
C VAL A 317 6.39 17.60 27.94
N GLY A 318 7.57 17.39 27.35
CA GLY A 318 8.44 16.29 27.75
C GLY A 318 9.67 16.09 26.86
N HIS A 319 9.65 16.62 25.63
CA HIS A 319 10.82 16.65 24.76
C HIS A 319 11.83 17.72 25.21
N ARG A 320 13.11 17.43 24.99
CA ARG A 320 14.21 18.34 25.39
C ARG A 320 14.69 19.24 24.25
N ALA A 321 14.29 18.93 23.01
CA ALA A 321 14.62 19.68 21.81
C ALA A 321 13.38 19.78 20.90
N ALA A 322 13.52 20.50 19.78
CA ALA A 322 12.44 20.73 18.81
C ALA A 322 11.73 19.42 18.43
N VAL A 323 10.38 19.45 18.40
CA VAL A 323 9.58 18.29 17.99
C VAL A 323 9.34 18.40 16.49
N ASN A 324 10.03 17.55 15.73
CA ASN A 324 10.10 17.66 14.27
C ASN A 324 8.88 17.05 13.58
N VAL A 325 8.33 15.96 14.12
CA VAL A 325 7.16 15.27 13.56
C VAL A 325 6.25 14.77 14.67
N VAL A 326 4.95 14.83 14.40
CA VAL A 326 3.91 14.19 15.19
C VAL A 326 2.95 13.44 14.27
N ASP A 327 2.51 12.27 14.71
CA ASP A 327 1.48 11.46 14.07
C ASP A 327 0.60 10.84 15.15
N PHE A 328 -0.63 10.45 14.83
CA PHE A 328 -1.52 9.86 15.83
C PHE A 328 -2.58 8.96 15.21
N ASP A 329 -3.12 8.07 16.03
CA ASP A 329 -4.33 7.31 15.78
C ASP A 329 -5.31 7.47 16.96
N GLN A 330 -6.38 6.69 16.96
CA GLN A 330 -7.39 6.68 18.02
C GLN A 330 -6.81 6.33 19.41
N ARG A 331 -5.66 5.67 19.49
CA ARG A 331 -5.09 5.11 20.72
C ARG A 331 -3.87 5.87 21.22
N TYR A 332 -2.92 6.19 20.34
CA TYR A 332 -1.66 6.82 20.65
C TYR A 332 -1.35 8.04 19.78
N ILE A 333 -0.74 9.04 20.40
CA ILE A 333 -0.02 10.13 19.76
C ILE A 333 1.47 9.78 19.82
N VAL A 334 2.16 9.86 18.69
CA VAL A 334 3.58 9.54 18.54
C VAL A 334 4.34 10.79 18.10
N SER A 335 5.30 11.22 18.90
CA SER A 335 6.10 12.42 18.64
C SER A 335 7.58 12.10 18.53
N ALA A 336 8.26 12.67 17.54
CA ALA A 336 9.68 12.52 17.30
C ALA A 336 10.41 13.85 17.37
N SER A 337 11.56 13.87 18.06
CA SER A 337 12.30 15.10 18.37
C SER A 337 13.77 15.03 17.99
N GLY A 338 14.38 16.22 17.89
CA GLY A 338 15.83 16.39 17.84
C GLY A 338 16.56 15.84 19.08
N ASP A 339 15.86 15.53 20.17
CA ASP A 339 16.42 14.93 21.38
C ASP A 339 16.77 13.43 21.23
N ARG A 340 16.60 12.89 20.02
CA ARG A 340 16.89 11.50 19.61
C ARG A 340 15.88 10.48 20.12
N THR A 341 14.76 10.94 20.67
CA THR A 341 13.72 10.07 21.24
C THR A 341 12.40 10.19 20.50
N ILE A 342 11.66 9.09 20.50
CA ILE A 342 10.24 9.08 20.13
C ILE A 342 9.45 8.92 21.43
N LYS A 343 8.45 9.76 21.65
CA LYS A 343 7.55 9.63 22.80
C LYS A 343 6.17 9.21 22.34
N VAL A 344 5.57 8.34 23.14
CA VAL A 344 4.22 7.82 22.91
C VAL A 344 3.33 8.31 24.04
N TRP A 345 2.20 8.88 23.67
CA TRP A 345 1.20 9.44 24.56
C TRP A 345 -0.14 8.80 24.26
N HIS A 346 -1.01 8.64 25.24
CA HIS A 346 -2.36 8.13 25.02
C HIS A 346 -3.24 9.21 24.40
N THR A 347 -3.97 8.94 23.32
CA THR A 347 -4.77 9.95 22.61
C THR A 347 -5.89 10.53 23.48
N THR A 348 -6.65 9.69 24.19
CA THR A 348 -7.80 10.14 25.00
C THR A 348 -7.40 10.88 26.30
N SER A 349 -6.47 10.32 27.10
CA SER A 349 -6.06 10.92 28.38
C SER A 349 -4.94 11.95 28.23
N CYS A 350 -4.23 11.96 27.10
CA CYS A 350 -3.04 12.77 26.86
C CYS A 350 -1.88 12.46 27.83
N GLU A 351 -1.87 11.28 28.43
CA GLU A 351 -0.83 10.85 29.37
C GLU A 351 0.36 10.23 28.64
N PHE A 352 1.56 10.41 29.21
CA PHE A 352 2.77 9.79 28.72
C PHE A 352 2.75 8.27 28.95
N VAL A 353 2.99 7.49 27.89
CA VAL A 353 3.01 6.02 27.95
C VAL A 353 4.45 5.51 28.01
N ARG A 354 5.29 5.90 27.05
CA ARG A 354 6.67 5.39 26.93
C ARG A 354 7.56 6.25 26.05
N THR A 355 8.87 5.99 26.12
CA THR A 355 9.88 6.57 25.22
C THR A 355 10.57 5.45 24.45
N LEU A 356 10.63 5.58 23.12
CA LEU A 356 11.45 4.73 22.23
C LEU A 356 12.79 5.43 22.02
N SER A 357 13.85 4.78 22.48
CA SER A 357 15.23 5.27 22.38
C SER A 357 16.08 4.29 21.58
N GLY A 358 16.96 4.82 20.72
CA GLY A 358 17.94 4.00 20.01
C GLY A 358 18.58 4.71 18.81
N HIS A 359 17.95 5.76 18.28
CA HIS A 359 18.60 6.63 17.31
C HIS A 359 19.81 7.35 17.92
N LYS A 360 20.88 7.50 17.12
CA LYS A 360 22.14 8.11 17.56
C LYS A 360 22.10 9.63 17.44
N ARG A 361 21.25 10.16 16.55
CA ARG A 361 21.06 11.59 16.27
C ARG A 361 19.56 11.94 16.20
N GLY A 362 19.26 13.23 16.02
CA GLY A 362 17.89 13.75 16.02
C GLY A 362 17.04 13.15 14.91
N ILE A 363 15.76 12.91 15.22
CA ILE A 363 14.81 12.26 14.32
C ILE A 363 14.14 13.33 13.46
N ALA A 364 14.17 13.17 12.14
CA ALA A 364 13.68 14.18 11.20
C ALA A 364 12.29 13.84 10.61
N CYS A 365 11.96 12.55 10.52
CA CYS A 365 10.66 12.11 10.03
C CYS A 365 10.17 10.83 10.73
N LEU A 366 8.85 10.68 10.75
CA LEU A 366 8.16 9.54 11.35
C LEU A 366 6.82 9.31 10.65
N GLN A 367 6.41 8.05 10.54
CA GLN A 367 5.03 7.68 10.30
C GLN A 367 4.62 6.59 11.29
N TYR A 368 3.41 6.69 11.81
CA TYR A 368 2.80 5.71 12.68
C TYR A 368 1.52 5.18 12.04
N ARG A 369 1.40 3.85 11.92
CA ARG A 369 0.17 3.21 11.46
C ARG A 369 0.06 1.82 12.08
N ASP A 370 -1.13 1.49 12.54
CA ASP A 370 -1.45 0.23 13.21
C ASP A 370 -0.52 0.01 14.42
N ARG A 371 0.33 -1.01 14.36
CA ARG A 371 1.30 -1.33 15.43
C ARG A 371 2.72 -0.84 15.12
N LEU A 372 2.96 -0.35 13.91
CA LEU A 372 4.30 -0.07 13.40
C LEU A 372 4.60 1.44 13.43
N VAL A 373 5.75 1.79 14.00
CA VAL A 373 6.35 3.11 13.86
C VAL A 373 7.59 2.99 12.98
N VAL A 374 7.67 3.82 11.94
CA VAL A 374 8.85 3.91 11.08
C VAL A 374 9.43 5.31 11.21
N SER A 375 10.70 5.42 11.62
CA SER A 375 11.37 6.69 11.88
C SER A 375 12.67 6.84 11.08
N GLY A 376 12.88 8.03 10.50
CA GLY A 376 14.10 8.41 9.81
C GLY A 376 14.87 9.48 10.57
N SER A 377 16.19 9.30 10.70
CA SER A 377 17.04 10.11 11.56
C SER A 377 18.22 10.73 10.82
N SER A 378 18.84 11.71 11.49
CA SER A 378 20.08 12.35 11.08
C SER A 378 21.32 11.46 11.28
N ASP A 379 21.12 10.22 11.77
CA ASP A 379 22.13 9.16 11.83
C ASP A 379 22.15 8.29 10.56
N ASN A 380 21.44 8.72 9.52
CA ASN A 380 21.32 8.08 8.20
C ASN A 380 20.61 6.71 8.25
N SER A 381 20.04 6.33 9.39
CA SER A 381 19.30 5.08 9.55
C SER A 381 17.80 5.32 9.60
N ILE A 382 17.07 4.31 9.12
CA ILE A 382 15.62 4.17 9.34
C ILE A 382 15.42 3.06 10.37
N ARG A 383 14.52 3.26 11.33
CA ARG A 383 14.19 2.25 12.33
C ARG A 383 12.72 1.91 12.31
N LEU A 384 12.44 0.61 12.44
CA LEU A 384 11.10 0.06 12.59
C LEU A 384 10.91 -0.32 14.05
N TRP A 385 9.81 0.12 14.65
CA TRP A 385 9.50 -0.11 16.05
C TRP A 385 8.11 -0.70 16.19
N ASP A 386 7.98 -1.60 17.15
CA ASP A 386 6.68 -2.02 17.65
C ASP A 386 6.21 -1.03 18.73
N ILE A 387 5.06 -0.38 18.53
CA ILE A 387 4.51 0.62 19.47
C ILE A 387 4.15 0.00 20.83
N GLU A 388 3.74 -1.28 20.88
CA GLU A 388 3.23 -1.93 22.10
C GLU A 388 4.34 -2.42 23.02
N THR A 389 5.44 -2.93 22.46
CA THR A 389 6.61 -3.35 23.24
C THR A 389 7.64 -2.24 23.36
N GLY A 390 7.67 -1.31 22.41
CA GLY A 390 8.72 -0.31 22.26
C GLY A 390 10.03 -0.87 21.72
N SER A 391 10.03 -2.11 21.23
CA SER A 391 11.22 -2.77 20.70
C SER A 391 11.57 -2.26 19.31
N CYS A 392 12.86 -2.08 19.05
CA CYS A 392 13.37 -1.85 17.70
C CYS A 392 13.37 -3.18 16.94
N LEU A 393 12.48 -3.33 15.96
CA LEU A 393 12.35 -4.53 15.14
C LEU A 393 13.47 -4.63 14.10
N ARG A 394 13.81 -3.49 13.48
CA ARG A 394 14.82 -3.41 12.42
C ARG A 394 15.51 -2.06 12.39
N VAL A 395 16.76 -2.07 11.93
CA VAL A 395 17.50 -0.89 11.48
C VAL A 395 17.79 -1.08 9.99
N LEU A 396 17.35 -0.14 9.16
CA LEU A 396 17.67 -0.09 7.73
C LEU A 396 18.79 0.94 7.55
N GLU A 397 19.90 0.48 6.98
CA GLU A 397 21.07 1.28 6.64
C GLU A 397 21.21 1.32 5.11
N GLY A 398 21.76 2.41 4.58
CA GLY A 398 22.01 2.56 3.14
C GLY A 398 21.84 3.98 2.62
N HIS A 399 21.21 4.88 3.38
CA HIS A 399 21.28 6.31 3.10
C HIS A 399 22.66 6.86 3.47
N GLU A 400 23.17 7.77 2.66
CA GLU A 400 24.48 8.41 2.88
C GLU A 400 24.35 9.71 3.70
N GLU A 401 23.14 10.27 3.73
CA GLU A 401 22.80 11.53 4.37
C GLU A 401 21.53 11.43 5.23
N LEU A 402 21.18 12.51 5.93
CA LEU A 402 20.00 12.62 6.79
C LEU A 402 18.72 12.18 6.06
N VAL A 403 17.95 11.28 6.68
CA VAL A 403 16.65 10.82 6.16
C VAL A 403 15.57 11.82 6.52
N ARG A 404 15.15 12.65 5.55
CA ARG A 404 14.32 13.82 5.81
C ARG A 404 12.83 13.54 5.76
N CYS A 405 12.39 12.63 4.90
CA CYS A 405 10.99 12.23 4.81
C CYS A 405 10.87 10.72 4.61
N ILE A 406 9.77 10.17 5.13
CA ILE A 406 9.48 8.75 5.05
C ILE A 406 7.98 8.55 5.00
N ARG A 407 7.56 7.60 4.17
CA ARG A 407 6.21 7.05 4.18
C ARG A 407 6.25 5.53 4.01
N PHE A 408 5.24 4.82 4.48
CA PHE A 408 5.08 3.39 4.24
C PHE A 408 3.62 3.01 4.01
N ASP A 409 3.42 1.93 3.26
CA ASP A 409 2.15 1.25 3.06
C ASP A 409 2.26 -0.21 3.55
N SER A 410 1.36 -1.11 3.15
CA SER A 410 1.44 -2.53 3.57
C SER A 410 2.56 -3.32 2.89
N LYS A 411 3.17 -2.80 1.83
CA LYS A 411 4.12 -3.51 0.95
C LYS A 411 5.52 -2.90 0.97
N ARG A 412 5.65 -1.58 1.03
CA ARG A 412 6.89 -0.83 0.86
C ARG A 412 7.03 0.31 1.86
N ILE A 413 8.29 0.71 2.05
CA ILE A 413 8.70 1.96 2.68
C ILE A 413 9.37 2.81 1.60
N VAL A 414 8.98 4.07 1.47
CA VAL A 414 9.62 5.05 0.59
C VAL A 414 10.23 6.14 1.45
N SER A 415 11.51 6.42 1.24
CA SER A 415 12.29 7.35 2.06
C SER A 415 13.10 8.29 1.20
N GLY A 416 13.11 9.58 1.54
CA GLY A 416 13.89 10.61 0.85
C GLY A 416 14.92 11.23 1.79
N ALA A 417 16.15 11.39 1.28
CA ALA A 417 17.27 11.91 2.04
C ALA A 417 17.78 13.28 1.52
N TYR A 418 18.73 13.86 2.26
CA TYR A 418 19.35 15.15 1.91
C TYR A 418 20.28 15.11 0.70
N ASP A 419 20.71 13.93 0.28
CA ASP A 419 21.50 13.68 -0.94
C ASP A 419 20.65 13.72 -2.23
N GLY A 420 19.34 13.95 -2.13
CA GLY A 420 18.43 13.95 -3.28
C GLY A 420 17.96 12.55 -3.70
N LYS A 421 18.44 11.49 -3.04
CA LYS A 421 18.08 10.11 -3.35
C LYS A 421 16.77 9.73 -2.66
N ILE A 422 15.93 9.01 -3.38
CA ILE A 422 14.75 8.34 -2.83
C ILE A 422 15.01 6.84 -2.86
N LYS A 423 14.85 6.16 -1.72
CA LYS A 423 14.99 4.71 -1.61
C LYS A 423 13.65 4.05 -1.33
N VAL A 424 13.39 2.97 -2.06
CA VAL A 424 12.24 2.09 -1.87
C VAL A 424 12.71 0.81 -1.19
N TRP A 425 12.05 0.46 -0.10
CA TRP A 425 12.35 -0.72 0.70
C TRP A 425 11.16 -1.66 0.75
N ASP A 426 11.39 -2.96 0.78
CA ASP A 426 10.36 -3.98 0.98
C ASP A 426 10.01 -4.09 2.48
N LEU A 427 8.74 -3.83 2.84
CA LEU A 427 8.29 -3.83 4.23
C LEU A 427 8.16 -5.25 4.80
N PRO A 428 7.46 -6.21 4.15
CA PRO A 428 7.47 -7.61 4.58
C PRO A 428 8.88 -8.18 4.79
N ALA A 429 9.81 -7.90 3.87
CA ALA A 429 11.19 -8.33 4.03
C ALA A 429 11.86 -7.65 5.24
N ALA A 430 11.65 -6.36 5.46
CA ALA A 430 12.19 -5.65 6.63
C ALA A 430 11.67 -6.19 7.97
N LEU A 431 10.42 -6.68 8.00
CA LEU A 431 9.80 -7.28 9.18
C LEU A 431 10.26 -8.72 9.45
N ASP A 432 10.63 -9.51 8.44
CA ASP A 432 11.16 -10.87 8.67
C ASP A 432 12.61 -10.83 9.18
N PRO A 433 12.90 -11.23 10.44
CA PRO A 433 14.25 -11.22 11.02
C PRO A 433 15.32 -11.92 10.18
N ARG A 434 14.92 -12.89 9.33
CA ARG A 434 15.82 -13.75 8.54
C ARG A 434 16.26 -13.14 7.21
N SER A 435 15.63 -12.05 6.76
CA SER A 435 15.98 -11.40 5.50
C SER A 435 17.37 -10.75 5.56
N SER A 436 18.07 -10.75 4.42
CA SER A 436 19.38 -10.11 4.31
C SER A 436 19.23 -8.60 4.04
N PRO A 437 20.16 -7.74 4.51
CA PRO A 437 20.06 -6.30 4.28
C PRO A 437 20.08 -5.87 2.81
N ALA A 438 20.75 -6.65 1.95
CA ALA A 438 20.81 -6.38 0.52
C ALA A 438 19.47 -6.61 -0.19
N ALA A 439 18.63 -7.52 0.31
CA ALA A 439 17.31 -7.79 -0.25
C ALA A 439 16.25 -6.75 0.17
N MET A 440 16.56 -5.90 1.15
CA MET A 440 15.58 -4.93 1.69
C MET A 440 15.44 -3.69 0.81
N CYS A 441 16.53 -3.22 0.20
CA CYS A 441 16.50 -2.05 -0.68
C CYS A 441 16.15 -2.49 -2.10
N VAL A 442 14.91 -2.24 -2.52
CA VAL A 442 14.40 -2.61 -3.84
C VAL A 442 15.04 -1.75 -4.93
N GLY A 443 15.12 -0.45 -4.71
CA GLY A 443 15.64 0.49 -5.69
C GLY A 443 16.02 1.84 -5.09
N THR A 444 16.96 2.52 -5.74
CA THR A 444 17.33 3.90 -5.43
C THR A 444 17.03 4.77 -6.65
N LEU A 445 16.15 5.74 -6.48
CA LEU A 445 15.71 6.69 -7.50
C LEU A 445 16.49 8.00 -7.30
N VAL A 446 17.09 8.51 -8.39
CA VAL A 446 17.98 9.68 -8.34
C VAL A 446 17.64 10.63 -9.47
N GLU A 447 16.76 11.60 -9.18
CA GLU A 447 16.38 12.67 -10.13
C GLU A 447 16.41 14.07 -9.50
N HIS A 448 16.19 14.16 -8.19
CA HIS A 448 16.31 15.43 -7.49
C HIS A 448 17.76 15.88 -7.38
N THR A 449 17.97 17.18 -7.58
CA THR A 449 19.30 17.81 -7.49
C THR A 449 19.58 18.41 -6.11
N GLY A 450 18.57 18.39 -5.24
CA GLY A 450 18.63 18.92 -3.88
C GLY A 450 17.94 18.02 -2.86
N ARG A 451 17.89 18.51 -1.62
CA ARG A 451 17.32 17.79 -0.47
C ARG A 451 15.84 17.47 -0.70
N VAL A 452 15.46 16.20 -0.56
CA VAL A 452 14.05 15.80 -0.63
C VAL A 452 13.36 16.16 0.68
N PHE A 453 12.39 17.06 0.64
CA PHE A 453 11.72 17.55 1.86
C PHE A 453 10.48 16.74 2.23
N ARG A 454 9.68 16.36 1.24
CA ARG A 454 8.47 15.57 1.46
C ARG A 454 8.24 14.62 0.31
N LEU A 455 7.62 13.50 0.63
CA LEU A 455 7.06 12.59 -0.35
C LEU A 455 5.74 12.02 0.17
N GLN A 456 4.89 11.68 -0.77
CA GLN A 456 3.70 10.86 -0.57
C GLN A 456 3.68 9.86 -1.73
N PHE A 457 3.20 8.65 -1.48
CA PHE A 457 3.07 7.65 -2.54
C PHE A 457 1.80 6.84 -2.36
N ASP A 458 1.36 6.26 -3.46
CA ASP A 458 0.29 5.28 -3.54
C ASP A 458 0.84 4.02 -4.26
N GLU A 459 0.00 3.04 -4.54
CA GLU A 459 0.40 1.78 -5.21
C GLU A 459 0.99 2.00 -6.62
N PHE A 460 0.76 3.16 -7.23
CA PHE A 460 1.08 3.45 -8.63
C PHE A 460 2.13 4.53 -8.81
N GLN A 461 2.24 5.47 -7.88
CA GLN A 461 3.05 6.67 -8.06
C GLN A 461 3.67 7.19 -6.77
N ILE A 462 4.80 7.85 -6.91
CA ILE A 462 5.40 8.69 -5.87
C ILE A 462 5.22 10.14 -6.30
N VAL A 463 4.88 11.03 -5.38
CA VAL A 463 5.00 12.48 -5.56
C VAL A 463 5.99 12.98 -4.53
N SER A 464 7.09 13.55 -4.98
CA SER A 464 8.16 14.07 -4.13
C SER A 464 8.41 15.55 -4.37
N SER A 465 8.78 16.26 -3.32
CA SER A 465 9.15 17.67 -3.37
C SER A 465 10.53 17.89 -2.79
N SER A 466 11.25 18.86 -3.35
CA SER A 466 12.65 19.09 -3.04
C SER A 466 12.97 20.57 -2.83
N HIS A 467 14.16 20.81 -2.29
CA HIS A 467 14.78 22.13 -2.19
C HIS A 467 15.09 22.76 -3.56
N ASP A 468 15.21 21.96 -4.62
CA ASP A 468 15.44 22.43 -5.99
C ASP A 468 14.22 23.11 -6.64
N ASP A 469 13.16 23.36 -5.87
CA ASP A 469 11.92 24.02 -6.29
C ASP A 469 11.08 23.20 -7.27
N THR A 470 11.27 21.87 -7.27
CA THR A 470 10.55 20.94 -8.13
C THR A 470 9.64 20.01 -7.32
N ILE A 471 8.50 19.68 -7.95
CA ILE A 471 7.68 18.54 -7.57
C ILE A 471 7.84 17.51 -8.70
N LEU A 472 8.25 16.29 -8.33
CA LEU A 472 8.38 15.17 -9.25
C LEU A 472 7.25 14.18 -9.00
N VAL A 473 6.58 13.78 -10.07
CA VAL A 473 5.58 12.71 -10.07
C VAL A 473 6.19 11.53 -10.82
N TRP A 474 6.38 10.43 -10.10
CA TRP A 474 6.96 9.19 -10.56
C TRP A 474 5.82 8.21 -10.78
N ASP A 475 5.48 7.89 -12.02
CA ASP A 475 4.37 6.98 -12.35
C ASP A 475 4.89 5.60 -12.77
N PHE A 476 4.53 4.57 -12.03
CA PHE A 476 4.90 3.17 -12.24
C PHE A 476 3.82 2.39 -13.02
N LEU A 477 2.69 3.02 -13.36
CA LEU A 477 1.63 2.41 -14.18
C LEU A 477 1.97 2.39 -15.68
N ALA A 478 2.95 3.19 -16.11
CA ALA A 478 3.24 3.40 -17.53
C ALA A 478 3.43 2.08 -18.29
N GLU A 479 2.70 1.96 -19.39
CA GLU A 479 2.94 0.94 -20.41
C GLU A 479 4.20 1.36 -21.19
N ASP A 480 5.04 0.40 -21.57
CA ASP A 480 6.21 0.67 -22.39
C ASP A 480 5.74 1.48 -23.62
N ASP A 481 6.14 2.75 -23.71
CA ASP A 481 6.05 3.47 -24.96
C ASP A 481 7.05 2.78 -25.89
N ASP A 482 6.54 1.94 -26.77
CA ASP A 482 7.27 1.50 -27.95
C ASP A 482 7.56 2.76 -28.78
N GLY A 483 8.73 3.36 -28.54
CA GLY A 483 9.33 4.38 -29.40
C GLY A 483 9.05 5.83 -29.00
N SER A 484 9.70 6.33 -27.95
CA SER A 484 10.25 7.68 -27.99
C SER A 484 11.54 7.75 -27.18
N GLU A 485 12.63 8.04 -27.89
CA GLU A 485 13.99 8.21 -27.39
C GLU A 485 14.05 9.11 -26.14
N THR A 486 14.77 8.67 -25.10
CA THR A 486 15.85 9.46 -24.49
C THR A 486 16.70 8.61 -23.54
N GLY A 487 17.98 8.44 -23.89
CA GLY A 487 19.14 8.72 -23.03
C GLY A 487 19.30 7.91 -21.73
N GLY A 488 20.04 6.80 -21.81
CA GLY A 488 20.56 6.10 -20.63
C GLY A 488 21.78 5.26 -20.99
N ALA A 489 22.90 5.93 -21.29
CA ALA A 489 24.20 5.30 -21.45
C ALA A 489 24.65 4.69 -20.11
N ALA A 490 24.77 3.37 -20.06
CA ALA A 490 25.54 2.67 -19.04
C ALA A 490 26.52 1.75 -19.76
N GLY A 491 27.81 2.10 -19.62
CA GLY A 491 28.92 1.41 -20.25
C GLY A 491 29.09 -0.03 -19.77
N GLY A 492 29.29 -0.92 -20.73
CA GLY A 492 29.83 -2.26 -20.52
C GLY A 492 30.97 -2.45 -21.51
N GLY A 493 32.19 -2.49 -21.00
CA GLY A 493 33.39 -2.74 -21.79
C GLY A 493 33.41 -4.17 -22.34
N GLY A 494 34.00 -4.31 -23.52
CA GLY A 494 34.31 -5.59 -24.16
C GLY A 494 35.11 -5.31 -25.41
N GLY A 495 36.42 -5.60 -25.35
CA GLY A 495 37.38 -5.20 -26.38
C GLY A 495 37.35 -6.04 -27.65
N GLY A 496 38.21 -5.65 -28.59
CA GLY A 496 38.60 -6.50 -29.71
C GLY A 496 38.94 -5.73 -30.99
N GLY A 497 40.23 -5.44 -31.18
CA GLY A 497 40.97 -5.65 -32.43
C GLY A 497 40.73 -4.73 -33.64
N GLY A 498 41.83 -4.21 -34.17
CA GLY A 498 42.05 -4.17 -35.63
C GLY A 498 42.29 -2.81 -36.29
N GLY A 499 43.58 -2.47 -36.45
CA GLY A 499 44.21 -2.32 -37.78
C GLY A 499 44.05 -1.00 -38.57
N GLY A 500 45.22 -0.40 -38.86
CA GLY A 500 45.52 0.47 -40.03
C GLY A 500 44.93 1.88 -39.95
N GLY A 501 45.63 2.98 -40.23
CA GLY A 501 46.83 3.22 -41.05
C GLY A 501 46.63 4.60 -41.69
N ASP A 502 47.74 5.26 -42.02
CA ASP A 502 47.86 6.45 -42.89
C ASP A 502 47.92 7.83 -42.17
N ASP A 503 49.13 8.17 -41.74
CA ASP A 503 50.08 9.09 -42.41
C ASP A 503 49.74 10.56 -42.72
N ASP A 504 50.79 11.37 -42.46
CA ASP A 504 51.19 12.67 -43.03
C ASP A 504 50.44 13.93 -42.52
N ASP A 505 51.07 15.03 -42.07
CA ASP A 505 52.44 15.52 -42.32
C ASP A 505 52.79 16.74 -41.42
N ASP A 506 54.10 16.92 -41.25
CA ASP A 506 54.88 18.18 -41.17
C ASP A 506 55.00 19.06 -39.90
N ASP A 507 56.15 18.82 -39.24
CA ASP A 507 57.31 19.71 -39.13
C ASP A 507 57.36 20.90 -38.14
N ASP A 508 58.05 20.59 -37.03
CA ASP A 508 59.40 21.09 -36.69
C ASP A 508 59.62 22.59 -36.41
N LYS A 509 59.85 22.93 -35.12
CA LYS A 509 61.17 23.45 -34.70
C LYS A 509 61.33 23.56 -33.18
N SER A 510 62.33 22.83 -32.73
CA SER A 510 63.04 22.93 -31.45
C SER A 510 63.60 24.34 -31.14
N GLY A 511 63.82 24.67 -29.85
CA GLY A 511 64.61 25.86 -29.56
C GLY A 511 64.74 26.43 -28.15
N ARG A 512 64.95 25.60 -27.12
CA ARG A 512 65.73 25.92 -25.87
C ARG A 512 65.29 27.09 -24.96
N GLY A 513 65.28 26.80 -23.65
CA GLY A 513 66.04 27.67 -22.73
C GLY A 513 65.41 28.01 -21.38
N ALA A 514 65.45 27.05 -20.46
CA ALA A 514 65.91 27.20 -19.08
C ALA A 514 65.08 27.96 -18.01
N ALA A 515 64.93 27.21 -16.91
CA ALA A 515 65.09 27.61 -15.51
C ALA A 515 63.86 28.05 -14.69
N GLY A 516 63.42 27.11 -13.84
CA GLY A 516 62.64 27.37 -12.62
C GLY A 516 62.40 26.07 -11.86
N LYS A 517 63.25 25.75 -10.88
CA LYS A 517 63.23 24.52 -10.06
C LYS A 517 62.05 24.51 -9.05
N PHE A 518 61.47 23.31 -8.87
CA PHE A 518 61.09 22.60 -7.62
C PHE A 518 61.42 23.35 -6.30
N ASN A 519 60.61 23.36 -5.22
CA ASN A 519 59.78 22.32 -4.62
C ASN A 519 58.80 22.93 -3.55
N PRO A 520 57.96 22.15 -2.83
CA PRO A 520 56.66 22.55 -2.30
C PRO A 520 56.71 22.97 -0.82
N VAL A 521 55.67 23.67 -0.38
CA VAL A 521 55.33 23.80 1.05
C VAL A 521 53.83 23.57 1.20
N GLY A 522 53.48 22.50 1.91
CA GLY A 522 52.12 22.28 2.39
C GLY A 522 51.81 23.14 3.62
N GLY A 523 50.53 23.41 3.85
CA GLY A 523 50.05 23.95 5.12
C GLY A 523 48.81 24.84 4.99
N ASN A 524 47.65 24.26 5.34
CA ASN A 524 46.42 24.88 5.88
C ASN A 524 45.70 26.02 5.11
N PHE A 525 44.51 25.70 4.62
CA PHE A 525 43.34 26.60 4.57
C PHE A 525 42.16 25.87 5.26
N ILE A 526 41.95 26.14 6.55
CA ILE A 526 40.91 26.99 7.15
C ILE A 526 39.47 26.51 6.85
N ALA A 527 38.94 25.77 7.83
CA ALA A 527 37.53 25.60 8.09
C ALA A 527 36.91 26.93 8.54
N GLY A 528 35.77 27.32 7.98
CA GLY A 528 34.91 28.36 8.53
C GLY A 528 33.80 27.69 9.33
N GLY A 529 33.98 27.61 10.65
CA GLY A 529 32.95 27.30 11.63
C GLY A 529 32.62 28.56 12.44
N ASP A 530 31.32 28.76 12.65
CA ASP A 530 30.62 29.26 13.83
C ASP A 530 31.35 30.15 14.84
N GLU A 531 30.73 31.29 15.17
CA GLU A 531 30.69 31.84 16.54
C GLU A 531 29.50 32.82 16.63
N ASP A 532 28.56 32.53 17.53
CA ASP A 532 28.36 33.38 18.70
C ASP A 532 27.69 32.54 19.79
N ASP A 533 28.47 32.37 20.86
CA ASP A 533 28.31 31.45 21.97
C ASP A 533 27.47 32.06 23.10
N ALA A 534 27.10 31.18 24.03
CA ALA A 534 26.43 31.45 25.28
C ALA A 534 27.21 32.36 26.24
N ASP A 535 26.48 33.05 27.13
CA ASP A 535 26.95 33.33 28.48
C ASP A 535 26.04 32.62 29.48
N VAL A 536 26.65 31.78 30.31
CA VAL A 536 26.13 31.13 31.51
C VAL A 536 26.91 31.69 32.69
N ASP A 537 26.19 32.10 33.74
CA ASP A 537 26.61 31.92 35.13
C ASP A 537 25.57 31.04 35.84
#